data_AF-A0A7C8B4P2-F1
#
_entry.id   AF-A0A7C8B4P2-F1
#
_cell.length_a   1.000
_cell.length_b   1.000
_cell.length_c   1.000
_cell.angle_alpha   90.00
_cell.angle_beta   90.00
_cell.angle_gamma   90.00
#
_symmetry.space_group_name_H-M   'P 1'
#
loop_
_entity.id
_entity.type
_entity.pdbx_description
1 polymer ?
#
loop_
_entity_poly.entity_id
_entity_poly.type
_entity_poly.pdbx_seq_one_letter_code
_entity_poly.pdbx_strand_id
1 'polypeptide(L)'
;MKRIFPAIRKMTIEETNQHNLQNPGLILEYINLMIPLSAGYSDAIQIYRTENSLLILITNRNLGYVGLDEIDCLDGDVISTVFLEDYQLKESVGKQWFHMKPETLIKRLLQYM
;
A
#
# COMPACT_ATOMS: atom_id res chain seq x y z
N MET A 1 0.63 -13.28 -8.75
CA MET A 1 1.14 -12.42 -7.64
C MET A 1 1.73 -13.29 -6.54
N LYS A 2 2.88 -12.92 -5.98
CA LYS A 2 3.58 -13.63 -4.90
C LYS A 2 3.84 -12.66 -3.75
N ARG A 3 3.51 -13.04 -2.52
CA ARG A 3 3.83 -12.23 -1.34
C ARG A 3 5.34 -12.15 -1.14
N ILE A 4 5.84 -10.96 -0.86
CA ILE A 4 7.24 -10.68 -0.53
C ILE A 4 7.31 -9.88 0.79
N PHE A 5 8.51 -9.81 1.37
CA PHE A 5 8.75 -9.15 2.66
C PHE A 5 10.00 -8.27 2.57
N PRO A 6 9.96 -7.16 1.80
CA PRO A 6 11.08 -6.25 1.73
C PRO A 6 11.20 -5.45 3.03
N ALA A 7 12.32 -4.77 3.22
CA ALA A 7 12.50 -3.92 4.40
C ALA A 7 11.58 -2.69 4.31
N ILE A 8 10.88 -2.40 5.39
CA ILE A 8 10.13 -1.16 5.57
C ILE A 8 10.75 -0.43 6.75
N ARG A 9 11.11 0.83 6.55
CA ARG A 9 11.67 1.68 7.60
C ARG A 9 11.01 3.05 7.62
N LYS A 10 11.25 3.80 8.69
CA LYS A 10 10.90 5.22 8.73
C LYS A 10 11.83 6.02 7.82
N MET A 11 11.29 7.07 7.24
CA MET A 11 12.08 8.09 6.58
C MET A 11 13.08 8.72 7.56
N THR A 12 14.25 9.07 7.04
CA THR A 12 15.18 9.97 7.72
C THR A 12 14.60 11.39 7.74
N ILE A 13 15.18 12.28 8.54
CA ILE A 13 14.78 13.69 8.56
C ILE A 13 15.01 14.33 7.19
N GLU A 14 16.10 13.99 6.51
CA GLU A 14 16.44 14.50 5.19
C GLU A 14 15.39 14.08 4.14
N GLU A 15 15.04 12.78 4.11
CA GLU A 15 13.99 12.26 3.22
C GLU A 15 12.63 12.88 3.53
N THR A 16 12.30 13.06 4.82
CA THR A 16 11.05 13.71 5.26
C THR A 16 10.95 15.14 4.71
N ASN A 17 12.05 15.89 4.78
CA ASN A 17 12.12 17.26 4.26
C ASN A 17 12.06 17.29 2.74
N GLN A 18 12.73 16.35 2.04
CA GLN A 18 12.67 16.23 0.58
C GLN A 18 11.25 16.01 0.08
N HIS A 19 10.44 15.24 0.82
CA HIS A 19 9.04 15.00 0.50
C HIS A 19 8.07 16.06 1.06
N ASN A 20 8.57 17.16 1.65
CA ASN A 20 7.77 18.23 2.28
C ASN A 20 6.77 17.71 3.32
N LEU A 21 7.12 16.64 4.05
CA LEU A 21 6.27 16.04 5.06
C LEU A 21 6.53 16.68 6.42
N GLN A 22 5.47 16.85 7.22
CA GLN A 22 5.61 17.34 8.61
C GLN A 22 6.08 16.24 9.58
N ASN A 23 5.77 14.98 9.26
CA ASN A 23 6.14 13.81 10.06
C ASN A 23 6.83 12.80 9.15
N PRO A 24 7.80 12.00 9.66
CA PRO A 24 8.48 11.02 8.83
C PRO A 24 7.51 9.98 8.27
N GLY A 25 7.53 9.77 6.96
CA GLY A 25 6.78 8.71 6.32
C GLY A 25 7.40 7.33 6.54
N LEU A 26 6.86 6.34 5.84
CA LEU A 26 7.48 5.03 5.69
C LEU A 26 8.08 4.91 4.29
N ILE A 27 9.22 4.23 4.20
CA ILE A 27 9.87 3.86 2.94
C ILE A 27 9.93 2.34 2.85
N LEU A 28 9.59 1.83 1.67
CA LEU A 28 9.85 0.48 1.23
C LEU A 28 11.18 0.43 0.48
N GLU A 29 12.07 -0.46 0.91
CA GLU A 29 13.33 -0.74 0.21
C GLU A 29 13.17 -1.99 -0.67
N TYR A 30 13.21 -1.80 -1.98
CA TYR A 30 13.02 -2.88 -2.94
C TYR A 30 14.01 -2.77 -4.11
N ILE A 31 14.98 -3.68 -4.19
CA ILE A 31 15.93 -3.81 -5.32
C ILE A 31 16.46 -2.44 -5.80
N ASN A 32 17.20 -1.75 -4.94
CA ASN A 32 17.76 -0.40 -5.16
C ASN A 32 16.74 0.74 -5.33
N LEU A 33 15.44 0.46 -5.19
CA LEU A 33 14.39 1.47 -5.12
C LEU A 33 14.05 1.78 -3.67
N MET A 34 13.80 3.07 -3.40
CA MET A 34 13.28 3.57 -2.14
C MET A 34 11.92 4.19 -2.43
N ILE A 35 10.85 3.47 -2.09
CA ILE A 35 9.47 3.82 -2.46
C ILE A 35 8.77 4.39 -1.22
N PRO A 36 8.38 5.67 -1.21
CA PRO A 36 7.53 6.24 -0.17
C PRO A 36 6.19 5.51 -0.09
N LEU A 37 5.74 5.19 1.12
CA LEU A 37 4.46 4.53 1.33
C LEU A 37 3.41 5.52 1.84
N SER A 38 2.20 5.42 1.29
CA SER A 38 0.99 6.12 1.76
C SER A 38 0.38 5.46 3.01
N ALA A 39 1.23 5.00 3.93
CA ALA A 39 0.84 4.23 5.11
C ALA A 39 1.26 4.91 6.41
N GLY A 40 0.37 4.86 7.41
CA GLY A 40 0.66 5.21 8.79
C GLY A 40 1.43 4.12 9.53
N TYR A 41 2.06 4.47 10.66
CA TYR A 41 2.82 3.52 11.47
C TYR A 41 2.00 2.41 12.13
N SER A 42 0.67 2.60 12.24
CA SER A 42 -0.26 1.61 12.78
C SER A 42 -0.93 0.78 11.70
N ASP A 43 -0.59 1.01 10.43
CA ASP A 43 -1.18 0.29 9.31
C ASP A 43 -0.55 -1.08 9.15
N ALA A 44 -1.38 -2.05 8.79
CA ALA A 44 -0.89 -3.33 8.32
C ALA A 44 -0.57 -3.22 6.82
N ILE A 45 0.69 -3.42 6.47
CA ILE A 45 1.21 -3.33 5.11
C ILE A 45 1.54 -4.73 4.60
N GLN A 46 1.06 -5.07 3.41
CA GLN A 46 1.32 -6.34 2.76
C GLN A 46 1.69 -6.14 1.30
N ILE A 47 2.82 -6.71 0.89
CA ILE A 47 3.41 -6.42 -0.42
C ILE A 47 3.42 -7.70 -1.25
N TYR A 48 2.93 -7.57 -2.47
CA TYR A 48 2.86 -8.64 -3.45
C TYR A 48 3.58 -8.21 -4.73
N ARG A 49 4.38 -9.10 -5.28
CA ARG A 49 5.06 -8.91 -6.56
C ARG A 49 4.26 -9.56 -7.69
N THR A 50 4.03 -8.83 -8.77
CA THR A 50 3.63 -9.35 -10.09
C THR A 50 4.86 -9.40 -11.01
N GLU A 51 4.69 -9.67 -12.30
CA GLU A 51 5.83 -9.68 -13.22
C GLU A 51 6.51 -8.31 -13.29
N ASN A 52 5.72 -7.24 -13.39
CA ASN A 52 6.21 -5.88 -13.63
C ASN A 52 5.90 -4.88 -12.51
N SER A 53 5.05 -5.24 -11.54
CA SER A 53 4.58 -4.30 -10.52
C SER A 53 4.71 -4.86 -9.09
N LEU A 54 4.78 -3.94 -8.13
CA LEU A 54 4.48 -4.21 -6.73
C LEU A 54 3.05 -3.77 -6.44
N LEU A 55 2.31 -4.61 -5.73
CA LEU A 55 1.00 -4.31 -5.17
C LEU A 55 1.17 -4.17 -3.67
N ILE A 56 0.94 -2.96 -3.17
CA ILE A 56 1.12 -2.60 -1.77
C ILE A 56 -0.27 -2.41 -1.17
N LEU A 57 -0.73 -3.43 -0.45
CA LEU A 57 -1.99 -3.38 0.29
C LEU A 57 -1.75 -2.79 1.67
N ILE A 58 -2.41 -1.67 1.94
CA ILE A 58 -2.36 -0.95 3.21
C ILE A 58 -3.74 -1.09 3.85
N THR A 59 -3.81 -1.57 5.09
CA THR A 59 -5.08 -1.71 5.80
C THR A 59 -4.98 -1.08 7.17
N ASN A 60 -5.99 -0.28 7.54
CA ASN A 60 -6.15 0.19 8.90
C ASN A 60 -7.53 -0.22 9.41
N ARG A 61 -7.52 -1.14 10.36
CA ARG A 61 -8.73 -1.72 10.94
C ARG A 61 -9.39 -0.81 11.97
N ASN A 62 -8.63 0.07 12.61
CA ASN A 62 -9.13 0.99 13.62
C ASN A 62 -9.78 2.21 12.97
N LEU A 63 -9.20 2.68 11.86
CA LEU A 63 -9.72 3.80 11.07
C LEU A 63 -10.67 3.35 9.95
N GLY A 64 -10.72 2.05 9.66
CA GLY A 64 -11.65 1.47 8.71
C GLY A 64 -11.35 1.87 7.27
N TYR A 65 -10.12 1.71 6.81
CA TYR A 65 -9.78 1.94 5.40
C TYR A 65 -8.88 0.85 4.82
N VAL A 66 -8.85 0.83 3.49
CA VAL A 66 -7.92 0.04 2.70
C VAL A 66 -7.38 0.91 1.55
N GLY A 67 -6.07 0.94 1.43
CA GLY A 67 -5.35 1.44 0.25
C GLY A 67 -4.72 0.29 -0.52
N LEU A 68 -4.68 0.41 -1.85
CA LEU A 68 -3.88 -0.43 -2.71
C LEU A 68 -3.15 0.46 -3.69
N ASP A 69 -1.83 0.45 -3.59
CA ASP A 69 -0.93 1.12 -4.55
C ASP A 69 -0.32 0.08 -5.49
N GLU A 70 -0.33 0.38 -6.78
CA GLU A 70 0.44 -0.35 -7.80
C GLU A 70 1.66 0.49 -8.19
N ILE A 71 2.85 -0.09 -8.02
CA ILE A 71 4.13 0.57 -8.26
C ILE A 71 4.89 -0.18 -9.35
N ASP A 72 5.48 0.51 -10.31
CA ASP A 72 6.35 -0.10 -11.30
C ASP A 72 7.64 -0.61 -10.66
N CYS A 73 8.03 -1.86 -10.96
CA CYS A 73 9.26 -2.45 -10.43
C CYS A 73 10.55 -1.88 -11.02
N LEU A 74 10.49 -1.11 -12.11
CA LEU A 74 11.66 -0.60 -12.83
C LEU A 74 12.16 0.73 -12.27
N ASP A 75 11.26 1.69 -12.07
CA ASP A 75 11.58 3.06 -11.63
C ASP A 75 11.01 3.39 -10.24
N GLY A 76 10.05 2.62 -9.74
CA GLY A 76 9.41 2.85 -8.46
C GLY A 76 8.26 3.86 -8.52
N ASP A 77 7.80 4.23 -9.72
CA ASP A 77 6.70 5.16 -9.90
C ASP A 77 5.34 4.52 -9.59
N VAL A 78 4.43 5.33 -9.05
CA VAL A 78 3.04 4.91 -8.79
C VAL A 78 2.31 4.83 -10.14
N ILE A 79 1.91 3.62 -10.51
CA ILE A 79 1.11 3.35 -11.71
C ILE A 79 -0.35 3.74 -11.44
N SER A 80 -0.91 3.27 -10.32
CA SER A 80 -2.30 3.52 -9.93
C SER A 80 -2.47 3.33 -8.43
N THR A 81 -3.46 4.00 -7.86
CA THR A 81 -3.81 3.92 -6.43
C THR A 81 -5.32 3.86 -6.31
N VAL A 82 -5.80 3.00 -5.42
CA VAL A 82 -7.17 3.05 -4.91
C VAL A 82 -7.16 3.15 -3.39
N PHE A 83 -7.94 4.06 -2.85
CA PHE A 83 -8.13 4.24 -1.41
C PHE A 83 -9.63 4.29 -1.11
N LEU A 84 -10.09 3.40 -0.23
CA LEU A 84 -11.50 3.30 0.14
C LEU A 84 -11.65 3.30 1.66
N GLU A 85 -12.58 4.10 2.15
CA GLU A 85 -13.03 4.11 3.53
C GLU A 85 -14.12 3.05 3.77
N ASP A 86 -14.44 2.77 5.04
CA ASP A 86 -15.27 1.63 5.45
C ASP A 86 -16.63 1.57 4.74
N TYR A 87 -17.28 2.71 4.55
CA TYR A 87 -18.58 2.74 3.85
C TYR A 87 -18.43 2.34 2.37
N GLN A 88 -17.40 2.84 1.69
CA GLN A 88 -17.12 2.50 0.28
C GLN A 88 -16.68 1.04 0.17
N LEU A 89 -15.87 0.55 1.11
CA LEU A 89 -15.48 -0.86 1.17
C LEU A 89 -16.69 -1.77 1.32
N LYS A 90 -17.65 -1.42 2.17
CA LYS A 90 -18.88 -2.20 2.36
C LYS A 90 -19.74 -2.26 1.10
N GLU A 91 -19.75 -1.20 0.30
CA GLU A 91 -20.49 -1.11 -0.96
C GLU A 91 -19.78 -1.80 -2.13
N SER A 92 -18.49 -1.49 -2.33
CA SER A 92 -17.69 -1.96 -3.46
C SER A 92 -17.15 -3.37 -3.25
N VAL A 93 -16.55 -3.61 -2.08
CA VAL A 93 -15.88 -4.88 -1.75
C VAL A 93 -16.81 -5.81 -0.98
N GLY A 94 -17.76 -5.30 -0.21
CA GLY A 94 -18.73 -6.06 0.56
C GLY A 94 -18.51 -5.97 2.07
N LYS A 95 -19.60 -6.21 2.83
CA LYS A 95 -19.64 -5.99 4.29
C LYS A 95 -18.64 -6.78 5.13
N GLN A 96 -18.08 -7.86 4.58
CA GLN A 96 -17.12 -8.73 5.27
C GLN A 96 -15.67 -8.48 4.80
N TRP A 97 -15.39 -7.34 4.17
CA TRP A 97 -14.05 -7.01 3.66
C TRP A 97 -12.95 -7.21 4.72
N PHE A 98 -13.23 -6.92 5.99
CA PHE A 98 -12.32 -7.07 7.11
C PHE A 98 -11.83 -8.51 7.36
N HIS A 99 -12.65 -9.50 7.00
CA HIS A 99 -12.36 -10.92 7.15
C HIS A 99 -11.79 -11.55 5.87
N MET A 100 -11.71 -10.78 4.78
CA MET A 100 -11.16 -11.30 3.54
C MET A 100 -9.67 -11.54 3.67
N LYS A 101 -9.20 -12.57 2.96
CA LYS A 101 -7.76 -12.75 2.77
C LYS A 101 -7.22 -11.58 1.95
N PRO A 102 -6.00 -11.11 2.22
CA PRO A 102 -5.38 -10.01 1.48
C PRO A 102 -5.39 -10.21 -0.03
N GLU A 103 -5.11 -11.44 -0.47
CA GLU A 103 -5.12 -11.80 -1.89
C GLU A 103 -6.50 -11.61 -2.53
N THR A 104 -7.57 -11.88 -1.78
CA THR A 104 -8.94 -11.68 -2.24
C THR A 104 -9.28 -10.19 -2.30
N LEU A 105 -8.82 -9.43 -1.32
CA LEU A 105 -9.05 -7.99 -1.24
C LEU A 105 -8.36 -7.26 -2.40
N ILE A 106 -7.08 -7.57 -2.66
CA ILE A 106 -6.32 -7.04 -3.81
C ILE A 106 -7.04 -7.33 -5.12
N LYS A 107 -7.48 -8.58 -5.35
CA LYS A 107 -8.18 -8.95 -6.59
C LYS A 107 -9.48 -8.16 -6.82
N ARG A 108 -10.19 -7.77 -5.76
CA ARG A 108 -11.39 -6.94 -5.87
C ARG A 108 -11.01 -5.48 -6.15
N LEU A 109 -10.02 -4.97 -5.44
CA LEU A 109 -9.57 -3.57 -5.58
C LEU A 109 -8.97 -3.27 -6.96
N LEU A 110 -8.25 -4.24 -7.56
CA LEU A 110 -7.73 -4.13 -8.93
C LEU A 110 -8.82 -3.92 -9.99
N GLN A 111 -10.09 -4.19 -9.70
CA GLN A 111 -11.19 -3.90 -10.64
C GLN A 111 -11.55 -2.42 -10.72
N TYR A 112 -11.00 -1.60 -9.82
CA TYR A 112 -11.25 -0.16 -9.73
C TYR A 112 -10.01 0.67 -10.09
N MET A 113 -8.95 0.02 -10.59
CA MET A 113 -7.67 0.63 -10.96
C MET A 113 -7.49 0.69 -12.47
#